data_AF-A0A1B9N4G3-F1
#
_entry.id   AF-A0A1B9N4G3-F1
#
_cell.length_a   1.000
_cell.length_b   1.000
_cell.length_c   1.000
_cell.angle_alpha   90.00
_cell.angle_beta   90.00
_cell.angle_gamma   90.00
#
_symmetry.space_group_name_H-M   'P 1'
#
loop_
_entity.id
_entity.type
_entity.pdbx_description
1 polymer ?
#
loop_
_entity_poly.entity_id
_entity_poly.type
_entity_poly.pdbx_seq_one_letter_code
_entity_poly.pdbx_strand_id
1 'polypeptide(L)'
;MAKRKPKTKKELARKKSIRAINKRILIVCEGKTERIYLNGIKNEFKLGVTNEIIIPEDNDSSPISIINYAEQKYEEDKKYNENNEYDHVFCVIDRDSHPTYNQAKNKINSLN
;
A
#
# COMPACT_ATOMS: atom_id res chain seq x y z
N MET A 1 46.75 31.78 13.77
CA MET A 1 45.98 30.60 13.30
C MET A 1 44.94 30.24 14.36
N ALA A 2 43.65 30.31 14.05
CA ALA A 2 42.60 30.06 15.05
C ALA A 2 42.48 28.55 15.35
N LYS A 3 42.64 28.16 16.62
CA LYS A 3 42.45 26.78 17.08
C LYS A 3 40.97 26.38 16.92
N ARG A 4 40.69 25.32 16.14
CA ARG A 4 39.33 24.75 16.02
C ARG A 4 38.88 24.26 17.39
N LYS A 5 37.75 24.77 17.88
CA LYS A 5 37.16 24.30 19.14
C LYS A 5 36.73 22.83 19.00
N PRO A 6 36.99 21.99 20.02
CA PRO A 6 36.56 20.60 20.02
C PRO A 6 35.03 20.52 20.04
N LYS A 7 34.47 19.60 19.25
CA LYS A 7 33.03 19.32 19.22
C LYS A 7 32.57 18.77 20.57
N THR A 8 31.44 19.26 21.04
CA THR A 8 30.79 18.82 22.28
C THR A 8 30.17 17.43 22.12
N LYS A 9 29.96 16.71 23.23
CA LYS A 9 29.27 15.40 23.22
C LYS A 9 27.90 15.43 22.53
N LYS A 10 27.17 16.57 22.61
CA LYS A 10 25.89 16.78 21.90
C LYS A 10 26.05 16.85 20.39
N GLU A 11 27.10 17.49 19.89
CA GLU A 11 27.38 17.60 18.45
C GLU A 11 27.91 16.29 17.84
N LEU A 12 28.49 15.44 18.68
CA LEU A 12 28.91 14.08 18.34
C LEU A 12 27.79 13.04 18.50
N ALA A 13 26.69 13.40 19.16
CA ALA A 13 25.56 12.51 19.31
C ALA A 13 24.93 12.25 17.94
N ARG A 14 24.69 10.96 17.65
CA ARG A 14 24.03 10.54 16.41
C ARG A 14 22.65 11.20 16.35
N LYS A 15 22.43 12.09 15.36
CA LYS A 15 21.09 12.60 15.07
C LYS A 15 20.20 11.38 14.79
N LYS A 16 19.14 11.20 15.59
CA LYS A 16 18.10 10.21 15.32
C LYS A 16 17.56 10.53 13.93
N SER A 17 17.68 9.62 12.99
CA SER A 17 17.09 9.79 11.66
C SER A 17 15.58 9.80 11.83
N ILE A 18 14.97 10.97 11.73
CA ILE A 18 13.52 11.10 11.58
C ILE A 18 13.24 10.75 10.12
N ARG A 19 13.14 9.46 9.80
CA ARG A 19 12.54 9.07 8.52
C ARG A 19 11.05 9.33 8.68
N ALA A 20 10.48 10.12 7.78
CA ALA A 20 9.03 10.16 7.62
C ALA A 20 8.57 8.70 7.42
N ILE A 21 7.56 8.28 8.19
CA ILE A 21 6.93 6.98 7.97
C ILE A 21 6.37 7.05 6.56
N ASN A 22 6.85 6.17 5.68
CA ASN A 22 6.29 6.06 4.34
C ASN A 22 4.86 5.54 4.48
N LYS A 23 3.94 6.11 3.71
CA LYS A 23 2.58 5.60 3.65
C LYS A 23 2.59 4.10 3.32
N ARG A 24 1.73 3.32 3.98
CA ARG A 24 1.41 1.94 3.65
C ARG A 24 0.26 1.94 2.66
N ILE A 25 0.45 1.29 1.52
CA ILE A 25 -0.57 1.20 0.48
C ILE A 25 -0.83 -0.26 0.17
N LEU A 26 -2.09 -0.67 0.19
CA LEU A 26 -2.55 -1.96 -0.30
C LEU A 26 -3.09 -1.79 -1.72
N ILE A 27 -2.62 -2.60 -2.66
CA ILE A 27 -3.15 -2.67 -4.02
C ILE A 27 -3.58 -4.11 -4.30
N VAL A 28 -4.87 -4.33 -4.53
CA VAL A 28 -5.44 -5.62 -4.93
C VAL A 28 -5.72 -5.59 -6.42
N CYS A 29 -5.11 -6.51 -7.15
CA CYS A 29 -5.26 -6.65 -8.60
C CYS A 29 -6.16 -7.83 -8.94
N GLU A 30 -6.94 -7.68 -10.00
CA GLU A 30 -7.73 -8.77 -10.59
C GLU A 30 -6.86 -9.90 -11.14
N GLY A 31 -5.75 -9.57 -11.80
CA GLY A 31 -4.92 -10.53 -12.52
C GLY A 31 -3.42 -10.36 -12.32
N LYS A 32 -2.69 -11.27 -12.99
CA LYS A 32 -1.22 -11.32 -12.94
C LYS A 32 -0.56 -10.18 -13.70
N THR A 33 -1.15 -9.76 -14.80
CA THR A 33 -0.59 -8.74 -15.69
C THR A 33 -0.47 -7.40 -14.97
N GLU A 34 -1.53 -6.97 -14.30
CA GLU A 34 -1.61 -5.70 -13.55
C GLU A 34 -0.59 -5.71 -12.40
N ARG A 35 -0.53 -6.83 -11.66
CA ARG A 35 0.46 -7.02 -10.59
C ARG A 35 1.88 -6.91 -11.12
N ILE A 36 2.20 -7.51 -12.27
CA ILE A 36 3.53 -7.46 -12.87
C ILE A 36 3.89 -6.01 -13.24
N TYR A 37 2.99 -5.29 -13.91
CA TYR A 37 3.23 -3.90 -14.30
C TYR A 37 3.42 -2.98 -13.09
N LEU A 38 2.56 -3.08 -12.07
CA LEU A 38 2.66 -2.26 -10.87
C LEU A 38 3.91 -2.58 -10.05
N ASN A 39 4.34 -3.85 -9.99
CA ASN A 39 5.62 -4.21 -9.38
C ASN A 39 6.81 -3.63 -10.17
N GLY A 40 6.74 -3.61 -11.51
CA GLY A 40 7.72 -2.93 -12.34
C GLY A 40 7.85 -1.44 -11.99
N ILE A 41 6.72 -0.74 -11.90
CA ILE A 41 6.66 0.67 -11.50
C ILE A 41 7.20 0.87 -10.07
N LYS A 42 6.79 0.03 -9.11
CA LYS A 42 7.29 0.08 -7.73
C LYS A 42 8.81 -0.02 -7.68
N ASN A 43 9.39 -0.95 -8.45
CA ASN A 43 10.82 -1.18 -8.50
C ASN A 43 11.58 -0.02 -9.18
N GLU A 44 11.08 0.46 -10.32
CA GLU A 44 11.69 1.55 -11.10
C GLU A 44 11.79 2.84 -10.27
N PHE A 45 10.68 3.22 -9.62
CA PHE A 45 10.60 4.45 -8.83
C PHE A 45 11.04 4.27 -7.37
N LYS A 46 11.50 3.06 -6.98
CA LYS A 46 11.87 2.72 -5.60
C LYS A 46 10.79 3.09 -4.59
N LEU A 47 9.52 2.93 -4.98
CA LEU A 47 8.38 3.15 -4.10
C LEU A 47 8.49 2.12 -2.96
N GLY A 48 8.43 2.61 -1.72
CA GLY A 48 8.91 1.90 -0.54
C GLY A 48 8.36 0.47 -0.35
N VAL A 49 9.09 -0.30 0.46
CA VAL A 49 8.73 -1.67 0.87
C VAL A 49 7.36 -1.79 1.55
N THR A 50 6.79 -0.68 2.01
CA THR A 50 5.49 -0.57 2.69
C THR A 50 4.28 -0.73 1.77
N ASN A 51 4.47 -0.71 0.45
CA ASN A 51 3.39 -0.90 -0.52
C ASN A 51 3.22 -2.39 -0.82
N GLU A 52 2.07 -2.96 -0.49
CA GLU A 52 1.73 -4.36 -0.78
C GLU A 52 0.91 -4.44 -2.08
N ILE A 53 1.31 -5.32 -2.99
CA ILE A 53 0.61 -5.55 -4.27
C ILE A 53 0.28 -7.03 -4.36
N ILE A 54 -1.01 -7.35 -4.28
CA ILE A 54 -1.51 -8.73 -4.17
C ILE A 54 -2.57 -9.02 -5.21
N ILE A 55 -2.78 -10.31 -5.44
CA ILE A 55 -3.90 -10.87 -6.20
C ILE A 55 -4.56 -11.86 -5.22
N PRO A 56 -5.89 -11.89 -5.12
CA PRO A 56 -6.58 -12.92 -4.36
C PRO A 56 -6.13 -14.32 -4.82
N GLU A 57 -6.00 -15.26 -3.88
CA GLU A 57 -5.65 -16.65 -4.22
C GLU A 57 -6.82 -17.39 -4.89
N ASP A 58 -8.03 -16.88 -4.69
CA ASP A 58 -9.26 -17.44 -5.22
C ASP A 58 -9.42 -17.13 -6.72
N ASN A 59 -9.91 -18.09 -7.50
CA ASN A 59 -10.15 -17.92 -8.94
C ASN A 59 -11.30 -16.96 -9.28
N ASP A 60 -12.00 -16.40 -8.28
CA ASP A 60 -13.04 -15.39 -8.51
C ASP A 60 -12.40 -13.99 -8.60
N SER A 61 -12.11 -13.61 -9.84
CA SER A 61 -11.56 -12.31 -10.25
C SER A 61 -12.65 -11.24 -10.44
N SER A 62 -13.92 -11.54 -10.13
CA SER A 62 -14.99 -10.58 -10.41
C SER A 62 -14.79 -9.26 -9.63
N PRO A 63 -15.18 -8.11 -10.20
CA PRO A 63 -15.00 -6.79 -9.56
C PRO A 63 -15.40 -6.72 -8.08
N ILE A 64 -16.50 -7.37 -7.71
CA ILE A 64 -17.00 -7.37 -6.33
C ILE A 64 -16.14 -8.25 -5.41
N SER A 65 -15.65 -9.39 -5.91
CA SER A 65 -14.73 -10.28 -5.18
C SER A 65 -13.45 -9.54 -4.80
N ILE A 66 -12.88 -8.79 -5.76
CA ILE A 66 -11.68 -7.96 -5.53
C ILE A 66 -11.89 -6.96 -4.39
N ILE A 67 -13.04 -6.26 -4.36
CA ILE A 67 -13.34 -5.30 -3.30
C ILE A 67 -13.56 -5.98 -1.95
N ASN A 68 -14.30 -7.10 -1.93
CA ASN A 68 -14.52 -7.87 -0.70
C ASN A 68 -13.20 -8.34 -0.10
N TYR A 69 -12.30 -8.84 -0.95
CA TYR A 69 -10.98 -9.30 -0.53
C TYR A 69 -10.11 -8.14 -0.01
N ALA A 70 -10.15 -6.97 -0.66
CA ALA A 70 -9.44 -5.78 -0.21
C ALA A 70 -9.92 -5.30 1.17
N GLU A 71 -11.23 -5.25 1.38
CA GLU A 71 -11.84 -4.90 2.67
C GLU A 71 -11.44 -5.90 3.76
N GLN A 72 -11.54 -7.21 3.48
CA GLN A 72 -11.12 -8.25 4.42
C GLN A 72 -9.65 -8.09 4.79
N LYS A 73 -8.75 -7.90 3.81
CA LYS A 73 -7.31 -7.73 4.07
C LYS A 73 -7.00 -6.48 4.88
N TYR A 74 -7.72 -5.40 4.63
CA TYR A 74 -7.60 -4.18 5.41
C TYR A 74 -8.01 -4.39 6.87
N GLU A 75 -9.17 -5.01 7.12
CA GLU A 75 -9.65 -5.28 8.49
C GLU A 75 -8.76 -6.28 9.25
N GLU A 76 -8.24 -7.30 8.56
CA GLU A 76 -7.23 -8.21 9.11
C GLU A 76 -5.97 -7.43 9.52
N ASP A 77 -5.40 -6.62 8.62
CA ASP A 77 -4.20 -5.83 8.89
C ASP A 77 -4.40 -4.86 10.05
N LYS A 78 -5.53 -4.13 10.07
CA LYS A 78 -5.89 -3.20 11.14
C LYS A 78 -5.97 -3.86 12.50
N LYS A 79 -6.46 -5.11 12.57
CA LYS A 79 -6.52 -5.89 13.81
C LYS A 79 -5.12 -6.30 14.31
N TYR A 80 -4.19 -6.59 13.41
CA TYR A 80 -2.84 -7.05 13.78
C TYR A 80 -1.82 -5.91 13.96
N ASN A 81 -2.04 -4.77 13.30
CA ASN A 81 -1.12 -3.63 13.24
C ASN A 81 -1.75 -2.37 13.84
N GLU A 82 -2.18 -2.42 15.10
CA GLU A 82 -2.76 -1.28 15.81
C GLU A 82 -1.86 -0.03 15.70
N ASN A 83 -2.38 1.06 15.12
CA ASN A 83 -1.69 2.33 14.81
C ASN A 83 -0.68 2.29 13.67
N ASN A 84 -0.74 1.28 12.81
CA ASN A 84 0.05 1.18 11.59
C ASN A 84 -0.73 0.52 10.46
N GLU A 85 -2.05 0.71 10.37
CA GLU A 85 -2.88 0.23 9.25
C GLU A 85 -2.46 0.82 7.88
N TYR A 86 -3.05 0.31 6.81
CA TYR A 86 -2.90 0.91 5.48
C TYR A 86 -3.46 2.33 5.42
N ASP A 87 -2.68 3.28 4.92
CA ASP A 87 -3.14 4.64 4.64
C ASP A 87 -4.08 4.70 3.43
N HIS A 88 -3.85 3.83 2.45
CA HIS A 88 -4.62 3.78 1.21
C HIS A 88 -4.82 2.33 0.74
N VAL A 89 -6.01 2.05 0.22
CA VAL A 89 -6.36 0.79 -0.43
C VAL A 89 -6.85 1.07 -1.86
N PHE A 90 -6.24 0.40 -2.84
CA PHE A 90 -6.63 0.49 -4.25
C PHE A 90 -7.05 -0.88 -4.78
N CYS A 91 -8.15 -0.91 -5.52
CA CYS A 91 -8.59 -2.07 -6.29
C CYS A 91 -8.35 -1.80 -7.77
N VAL A 92 -7.63 -2.68 -8.45
CA VAL A 92 -7.34 -2.60 -9.89
C VAL A 92 -8.12 -3.71 -10.58
N ILE A 93 -9.13 -3.30 -11.32
CA ILE A 93 -10.15 -4.16 -11.93
C ILE A 93 -10.31 -3.70 -13.37
N ASP A 94 -10.43 -4.65 -14.30
CA ASP A 94 -10.72 -4.34 -15.69
C ASP A 94 -12.13 -3.76 -15.85
N ARG A 95 -12.25 -2.85 -16.81
CA ARG A 95 -13.54 -2.27 -17.19
C ARG A 95 -14.06 -2.98 -18.43
N ASP A 96 -14.30 -4.27 -18.30
CA ASP A 96 -15.02 -5.08 -19.27
C ASP A 96 -16.50 -5.22 -18.85
N SER A 97 -17.29 -5.95 -19.64
CA SER A 97 -18.75 -6.06 -19.45
C SER A 97 -19.13 -6.97 -18.26
N HIS A 98 -18.34 -6.94 -17.19
CA HIS A 98 -18.54 -7.80 -16.04
C HIS A 98 -19.86 -7.41 -15.32
N PRO A 99 -20.78 -8.37 -15.09
CA PRO A 99 -22.09 -8.08 -14.50
C PRO A 99 -22.05 -7.38 -13.14
N THR A 100 -20.96 -7.56 -12.39
CA THR A 100 -20.79 -7.06 -11.02
C THR A 100 -20.04 -5.72 -10.94
N TYR A 101 -19.62 -5.12 -12.06
CA TYR A 101 -18.89 -3.84 -12.06
C TYR A 101 -19.66 -2.71 -11.35
N ASN A 102 -20.96 -2.60 -11.61
CA ASN A 102 -21.79 -1.56 -10.95
C ASN A 102 -21.96 -1.83 -9.45
N GLN A 103 -22.05 -3.11 -9.05
CA GLN A 103 -22.12 -3.49 -7.63
C GLN A 103 -20.81 -3.12 -6.92
N ALA A 104 -19.69 -3.43 -7.55
CA ALA A 104 -18.35 -3.05 -7.11
C ALA A 104 -18.23 -1.54 -6.89
N LYS A 105 -18.62 -0.74 -7.90
CA LYS A 105 -18.62 0.73 -7.81
C LYS A 105 -19.47 1.25 -6.65
N ASN A 106 -20.68 0.70 -6.47
CA ASN A 106 -21.56 1.11 -5.37
C ASN A 106 -20.96 0.75 -4.01
N LYS A 107 -20.33 -0.43 -3.89
CA LYS A 107 -19.68 -0.85 -2.65
C LYS A 107 -18.51 0.06 -2.28
N ILE A 108 -17.61 0.39 -3.21
CA ILE A 108 -16.51 1.33 -2.96
C ILE A 108 -17.04 2.68 -2.46
N ASN A 109 -18.11 3.19 -3.05
CA ASN A 109 -18.71 4.46 -2.62
C ASN A 109 -19.28 4.40 -1.20
N SER A 110 -19.72 3.23 -0.72
CA SER A 110 -20.22 3.08 0.66
C SER A 110 -19.11 2.96 1.71
N LEU A 111 -17.87 2.71 1.30
CA LEU A 111 -16.72 2.53 2.20
C LEU A 111 -15.94 3.82 2.48
N ASN A 112 -16.24 4.90 1.74
CA ASN A 112 -15.59 6.22 1.86
C ASN A 112 -16.56 7.27 2.41
#